data_AF-A0A8B8LHH8-F1
#
_entry.id   AF-A0A8B8LHH8-F1
#
_cell.length_a   1.000
_cell.length_b   1.000
_cell.length_c   1.000
_cell.angle_alpha   90.00
_cell.angle_beta   90.00
_cell.angle_gamma   90.00
#
_symmetry.space_group_name_H-M   'P 1'
#
loop_
_entity.id
_entity.type
_entity.pdbx_description
1 polymer ?
#
loop_
_entity_poly.entity_id
_entity_poly.type
_entity_poly.pdbx_seq_one_letter_code
_entity_poly.pdbx_strand_id
1 'polypeptide(L)'
;MASDSFVISNGDSDGSVHPLRNMQRTYQVVVAATQDMGIGKGGKLPWRLPTDLKFFKEITVKTSDPGKKNAIVMGRKTWESIPLEFRPLSGRLNVVLTRSGSFDIATAENVVICGSISSALELLAASPYSQSIEKVFIIGGGQIFRETLYAPGCEAIHITEIQSSIECDTFMSPVDSTIFRPWYSSFPKVENNIRYSFTTYVRVRSSATESLSQNTDPPFDNNSDSLKFEVKNFSFLPKMIFERHEEYMYLRLVQDIISEGSTRDDRTGTGTLSKFGCQTRFNLRRSFPLLTTKKVFWRGVVEELLWFISGSTSAKALQEKGIHIWDGNASREYLDRIGLTEREEGDLGPVYGFQWRHFGAKYVNMHTDYSGQGFDQLLDVINKIKHNPDDRRIILSAWNPADLKLMALPPCHMFAQQMGNYLVKCINDLLTWALACHLILHPMPS
;
A
#
# COMPACT_ATOMS: atom_id res chain seq x y z
N MET A 1 86.39 1.27 4.97
CA MET A 1 85.47 0.12 4.93
C MET A 1 84.20 0.60 4.24
N ALA A 2 83.91 0.00 3.08
CA ALA A 2 82.75 0.09 2.15
C ALA A 2 81.79 1.30 2.30
N SER A 3 81.63 2.22 1.34
CA SER A 3 81.27 2.07 -0.10
C SER A 3 79.83 1.53 -0.25
N ASP A 4 78.90 2.08 -1.04
CA ASP A 4 78.95 3.00 -2.17
C ASP A 4 77.66 3.84 -2.29
N SER A 5 77.86 5.08 -2.75
CA SER A 5 76.93 5.97 -3.44
C SER A 5 76.61 5.49 -4.86
N PHE A 6 75.44 5.84 -5.43
CA PHE A 6 75.30 6.58 -6.70
C PHE A 6 73.84 6.81 -7.12
N VAL A 7 73.69 7.85 -7.95
CA VAL A 7 72.56 8.72 -8.32
C VAL A 7 71.78 8.20 -9.56
N ILE A 8 70.63 8.84 -9.89
CA ILE A 8 70.01 9.15 -11.24
C ILE A 8 68.48 8.93 -11.13
N SER A 9 67.53 9.77 -11.56
CA SER A 9 67.45 11.07 -12.28
C SER A 9 66.02 11.63 -12.15
N ASN A 10 65.86 12.94 -12.31
CA ASN A 10 64.56 13.58 -12.57
C ASN A 10 63.98 13.15 -13.93
N GLY A 11 62.67 12.91 -13.97
CA GLY A 11 61.86 12.86 -15.17
C GLY A 11 60.50 13.48 -14.89
N ASP A 12 60.29 14.70 -15.35
CA ASP A 12 58.97 15.34 -15.44
C ASP A 12 58.05 14.52 -16.34
N SER A 13 56.87 14.16 -15.84
CA SER A 13 55.68 13.97 -16.68
C SER A 13 54.42 14.17 -15.84
N ASP A 14 53.88 15.38 -15.96
CA ASP A 14 52.46 15.73 -15.93
C ASP A 14 51.53 14.83 -15.08
N GLY A 15 51.58 15.01 -13.76
CA GLY A 15 50.63 14.42 -12.83
C GLY A 15 49.31 15.18 -12.88
N SER A 16 48.41 14.80 -13.77
CA SER A 16 47.01 15.20 -13.68
C SER A 16 46.46 14.75 -12.32
N VAL A 17 46.30 15.70 -11.41
CA VAL A 17 45.64 15.49 -10.12
C VAL A 17 44.19 15.14 -10.42
N HIS A 18 43.88 13.85 -10.52
CA HIS A 18 42.51 13.39 -10.40
C HIS A 18 42.07 13.68 -8.96
N PRO A 19 41.03 14.51 -8.74
CA PRO A 19 40.56 14.77 -7.39
C PRO A 19 40.06 13.46 -6.79
N LEU A 20 40.58 13.12 -5.61
CA LEU A 20 40.10 12.01 -4.78
C LEU A 20 38.57 12.07 -4.73
N ARG A 21 37.93 11.07 -5.34
CA ARG A 21 36.48 10.87 -5.33
C ARG A 21 36.04 10.87 -3.86
N ASN A 22 35.23 11.85 -3.45
CA ASN A 22 34.72 12.00 -2.07
C ASN A 22 34.28 10.65 -1.49
N MET A 23 35.10 10.03 -0.64
CA MET A 23 34.82 8.73 -0.01
C MET A 23 33.88 8.91 1.18
N GLN A 24 32.66 9.40 0.96
CA GLN A 24 31.66 9.48 2.02
C GLN A 24 30.85 8.18 2.09
N ARG A 25 30.61 7.67 3.30
CA ARG A 25 29.72 6.52 3.54
C ARG A 25 28.29 6.84 3.11
N THR A 26 27.61 5.85 2.52
CA THR A 26 26.14 5.89 2.41
C THR A 26 25.50 5.61 3.77
N TYR A 27 24.23 5.98 3.91
CA TYR A 27 23.49 5.84 5.16
C TYR A 27 22.01 5.55 4.92
N GLN A 28 21.33 5.18 5.98
CA GLN A 28 19.88 4.94 6.02
C GLN A 28 19.26 5.86 7.07
N VAL A 29 18.00 6.23 6.91
CA VAL A 29 17.25 7.03 7.89
C VAL A 29 16.36 6.10 8.71
N VAL A 30 16.26 6.33 10.03
CA VAL A 30 15.28 5.66 10.89
C VAL A 30 14.50 6.73 11.66
N VAL A 31 13.18 6.72 11.57
CA VAL A 31 12.32 7.77 12.13
C VAL A 31 10.91 7.24 12.43
N ALA A 32 10.20 7.86 13.37
CA ALA A 32 8.76 7.70 13.55
C ALA A 32 8.11 9.06 13.30
N ALA A 33 7.05 9.11 12.48
CA ALA A 33 6.41 10.37 12.11
C ALA A 33 4.89 10.23 11.93
N THR A 34 4.17 11.31 12.21
CA THR A 34 2.73 11.44 11.89
C THR A 34 2.50 11.56 10.38
N GLN A 35 1.23 11.53 9.95
CA GLN A 35 0.85 11.76 8.55
C GLN A 35 1.37 13.10 8.00
N ASP A 36 1.43 14.13 8.84
CA ASP A 36 1.96 15.46 8.50
C ASP A 36 3.48 15.57 8.72
N MET A 37 4.19 14.43 8.81
CA MET A 37 5.64 14.34 9.02
C MET A 37 6.12 14.93 10.36
N GLY A 38 5.24 15.00 11.36
CA GLY A 38 5.58 15.44 12.71
C GLY A 38 6.35 14.38 13.49
N ILE A 39 7.49 14.74 14.09
CA ILE A 39 8.44 13.82 14.73
C ILE A 39 8.69 14.12 16.22
N GLY A 40 8.21 15.25 16.72
CA GLY A 40 8.53 15.72 18.07
C GLY A 40 7.63 16.85 18.55
N LYS A 41 7.47 16.95 19.88
CA LYS A 41 6.86 18.08 20.58
C LYS A 41 7.65 18.39 21.86
N GLY A 42 8.04 19.63 22.07
CA GLY A 42 8.76 20.07 23.27
C GLY A 42 10.08 19.32 23.51
N GLY A 43 10.76 18.91 22.44
CA GLY A 43 12.00 18.12 22.51
C GLY A 43 11.81 16.66 22.95
N LYS A 44 10.60 16.12 22.91
CA LYS A 44 10.27 14.74 23.24
C LYS A 44 9.44 14.10 22.12
N LEU A 45 9.35 12.77 22.14
CA LEU A 45 8.37 12.04 21.33
C LEU A 45 6.97 12.30 21.90
N PRO A 46 5.98 12.74 21.09
CA PRO A 46 4.64 13.04 21.57
C PRO A 46 3.74 11.79 21.70
N TRP A 47 4.32 10.61 21.53
CA TRP A 47 3.67 9.31 21.69
C TRP A 47 4.53 8.36 22.52
N ARG A 48 3.91 7.28 23.00
CA ARG A 48 4.60 6.18 23.69
C ARG A 48 4.31 4.88 22.95
N LEU A 49 5.29 4.41 22.18
CA LEU A 49 5.17 3.21 21.36
C LEU A 49 6.34 2.23 21.64
N PRO A 50 6.28 1.41 22.70
CA PRO A 50 7.34 0.45 23.01
C PRO A 50 7.70 -0.50 21.87
N THR A 51 6.71 -0.89 21.05
CA THR A 51 6.94 -1.76 19.89
C THR A 51 7.73 -1.04 18.78
N ASP A 52 7.53 0.27 18.61
CA ASP A 52 8.37 1.11 17.72
C ASP A 52 9.80 1.22 18.23
N LEU A 53 10.00 1.47 19.53
CA LEU A 53 11.34 1.50 20.13
C LEU A 53 12.07 0.16 19.99
N LYS A 54 11.34 -0.96 20.09
CA LYS A 54 11.89 -2.30 19.82
C LYS A 54 12.31 -2.44 18.36
N PHE A 55 11.47 -2.02 17.41
CA PHE A 55 11.81 -2.01 15.98
C PHE A 55 13.05 -1.15 15.69
N PHE A 56 13.10 0.07 16.22
CA PHE A 56 14.25 0.96 16.14
C PHE A 56 15.53 0.30 16.66
N LYS A 57 15.47 -0.37 17.82
CA LYS A 57 16.62 -1.07 18.39
C LYS A 57 17.05 -2.23 17.50
N GLU A 58 16.11 -3.07 17.06
CA GLU A 58 16.41 -4.23 16.21
C GLU A 58 17.08 -3.81 14.90
N ILE A 59 16.54 -2.81 14.20
CA ILE A 59 17.07 -2.39 12.91
C ILE A 59 18.45 -1.73 13.03
N THR A 60 18.66 -0.91 14.07
CA THR A 60 19.93 -0.20 14.25
C THR A 60 21.02 -1.06 14.88
N VAL A 61 20.69 -2.16 15.59
CA VAL A 61 21.69 -3.07 16.19
C VAL A 61 22.07 -4.21 15.25
N LYS A 62 21.12 -4.73 14.46
CA LYS A 62 21.35 -5.93 13.64
C LYS A 62 22.44 -5.70 12.58
N THR A 63 23.47 -6.52 12.63
CA THR A 63 24.52 -6.63 11.61
C THR A 63 24.43 -7.98 10.89
N SER A 64 24.94 -8.03 9.68
CA SER A 64 25.18 -9.27 8.95
C SER A 64 26.50 -9.93 9.40
N ASP A 65 27.49 -9.13 9.77
CA ASP A 65 28.76 -9.56 10.33
C ASP A 65 28.75 -9.43 11.87
N PRO A 66 28.85 -10.55 12.62
CA PRO A 66 28.90 -10.53 14.09
C PRO A 66 30.10 -9.77 14.68
N GLY A 67 31.19 -9.58 13.92
CA GLY A 67 32.36 -8.83 14.34
C GLY A 67 32.22 -7.31 14.19
N LYS A 68 31.15 -6.84 13.54
CA LYS A 68 30.90 -5.42 13.28
C LYS A 68 29.80 -4.85 14.16
N LYS A 69 29.77 -3.53 14.24
CA LYS A 69 28.67 -2.75 14.83
C LYS A 69 28.08 -1.83 13.77
N ASN A 70 26.91 -1.25 14.06
CA ASN A 70 26.39 -0.13 13.27
C ASN A 70 26.69 1.20 13.98
N ALA A 71 26.70 2.28 13.22
CA ALA A 71 26.76 3.64 13.73
C ALA A 71 25.39 4.30 13.65
N ILE A 72 25.04 5.07 14.67
CA ILE A 72 23.87 5.95 14.68
C ILE A 72 24.33 7.40 14.79
N VAL A 73 23.81 8.28 13.94
CA VAL A 73 24.17 9.69 13.87
C VAL A 73 22.96 10.52 14.25
N MET A 74 23.15 11.45 15.20
CA MET A 74 22.07 12.29 15.70
C MET A 74 22.53 13.70 16.05
N GLY A 75 21.63 14.67 15.97
CA GLY A 75 21.88 16.03 16.48
C GLY A 75 21.90 16.10 18.02
N ARG A 76 22.56 17.12 18.58
CA ARG A 76 22.65 17.35 20.03
C ARG A 76 21.30 17.32 20.77
N LYS A 77 20.26 17.96 20.22
CA LYS A 77 18.92 17.98 20.84
C LYS A 77 18.28 16.58 20.88
N THR A 78 18.50 15.77 19.85
CA THR A 78 18.06 14.37 19.83
C THR A 78 18.80 13.57 20.90
N TRP A 79 20.12 13.73 21.00
CA TRP A 79 20.89 13.13 22.08
C TRP A 79 20.35 13.52 23.46
N GLU A 80 20.12 14.82 23.70
CA GLU A 80 19.60 15.34 24.97
C GLU A 80 18.20 14.82 25.31
N SER A 81 17.38 14.47 24.29
CA SER A 81 16.03 13.93 24.48
C SER A 81 15.98 12.47 24.93
N ILE A 82 17.06 11.71 24.74
CA ILE A 82 17.12 10.30 25.14
C ILE A 82 17.24 10.24 26.67
N PRO A 83 16.51 9.39 27.41
CA PRO A 83 16.71 9.28 28.86
C PRO A 83 18.15 8.87 29.23
N LEU A 84 18.65 9.31 30.38
CA LEU A 84 20.06 9.13 30.77
C LEU A 84 20.43 7.65 30.88
N GLU A 85 19.52 6.81 31.36
CA GLU A 85 19.67 5.36 31.50
C GLU A 85 19.82 4.62 30.16
N PHE A 86 19.46 5.26 29.04
CA PHE A 86 19.60 4.70 27.69
C PHE A 86 20.73 5.35 26.88
N ARG A 87 21.48 6.31 27.46
CA ARG A 87 22.62 6.96 26.81
C ARG A 87 23.95 6.42 27.36
N PRO A 88 24.91 6.02 26.49
CA PRO A 88 24.78 5.86 25.04
C PRO A 88 23.87 4.68 24.65
N LEU A 89 23.32 4.72 23.44
CA LEU A 89 22.50 3.62 22.93
C LEU A 89 23.39 2.40 22.68
N SER A 90 23.24 1.38 23.53
CA SER A 90 24.10 0.20 23.57
C SER A 90 24.12 -0.61 22.27
N GLY A 91 25.23 -1.32 22.03
CA GLY A 91 25.44 -2.16 20.84
C GLY A 91 25.76 -1.41 19.55
N ARG A 92 25.90 -0.09 19.60
CA ARG A 92 26.12 0.80 18.44
C ARG A 92 27.16 1.86 18.76
N LEU A 93 27.83 2.37 17.72
CA LEU A 93 28.62 3.60 17.81
C LEU A 93 27.67 4.81 17.76
N ASN A 94 27.73 5.67 18.76
CA ASN A 94 26.88 6.87 18.84
C ASN A 94 27.67 8.08 18.33
N VAL A 95 27.23 8.69 17.24
CA VAL A 95 27.83 9.90 16.67
C VAL A 95 26.92 11.09 16.94
N VAL A 96 27.41 12.05 17.71
CA VAL A 96 26.64 13.23 18.13
C VAL A 96 27.14 14.46 17.39
N LEU A 97 26.24 15.12 16.66
CA LEU A 97 26.54 16.33 15.92
C LEU A 97 26.36 17.57 16.81
N THR A 98 27.46 18.27 17.06
CA THR A 98 27.48 19.53 17.82
C THR A 98 28.59 20.45 17.35
N ARG A 99 28.33 21.76 17.38
CA ARG A 99 29.33 22.81 17.13
C ARG A 99 29.93 23.36 18.42
N SER A 100 29.43 22.92 19.57
CA SER A 100 29.88 23.38 20.88
C SER A 100 31.07 22.52 21.30
N GLY A 101 32.27 23.09 21.35
CA GLY A 101 33.52 22.36 21.64
C GLY A 101 33.69 21.91 23.10
N SER A 102 32.84 22.39 24.00
CA SER A 102 32.81 22.02 25.42
C SER A 102 31.61 21.10 25.69
N PHE A 103 31.83 19.79 25.64
CA PHE A 103 30.80 18.83 26.02
C PHE A 103 31.44 17.61 26.67
N ASP A 104 31.07 17.33 27.93
CA ASP A 104 31.53 16.17 28.73
C ASP A 104 31.11 14.80 28.15
N ILE A 105 30.48 14.77 26.97
CA ILE A 105 30.08 13.55 26.23
C ILE A 105 31.30 12.77 25.72
N ALA A 106 32.44 13.43 25.47
CA ALA A 106 33.60 12.81 24.82
C ALA A 106 34.29 11.70 25.63
N THR A 107 33.91 11.51 26.91
CA THR A 107 34.48 10.49 27.80
C THR A 107 33.71 9.17 27.79
N ALA A 108 32.51 9.14 27.20
CA ALA A 108 31.68 7.94 27.15
C ALA A 108 32.19 6.98 26.06
N GLU A 109 32.42 5.72 26.44
CA GLU A 109 32.82 4.67 25.50
C GLU A 109 31.77 4.51 24.38
N ASN A 110 32.22 4.31 23.14
CA ASN A 110 31.36 4.20 21.95
C ASN A 110 30.57 5.49 21.62
N VAL A 111 31.06 6.66 22.01
CA VAL A 111 30.53 7.97 21.59
C VAL A 111 31.58 8.80 20.87
N VAL A 112 31.20 9.43 19.77
CA VAL A 112 32.06 10.33 18.99
C VAL A 112 31.31 11.63 18.69
N ILE A 113 32.03 12.75 18.67
CA ILE A 113 31.49 14.07 18.36
C ILE A 113 31.98 14.51 16.99
N CYS A 114 31.06 15.02 16.15
CA CYS A 114 31.39 15.60 14.86
C CYS A 114 30.69 16.96 14.68
N GLY A 115 31.26 17.85 13.86
CA GLY A 115 30.72 19.20 13.64
C GLY A 115 29.58 19.27 12.61
N SER A 116 29.51 18.28 11.73
CA SER A 116 28.56 18.21 10.60
C SER A 116 28.30 16.77 10.15
N ILE A 117 27.25 16.57 9.34
CA ILE A 117 26.98 15.27 8.69
C ILE A 117 28.17 14.85 7.82
N SER A 118 28.71 15.74 7.00
CA SER A 118 29.87 15.44 6.14
C SER A 118 31.05 14.93 6.94
N SER A 119 31.45 15.63 8.01
CA SER A 119 32.55 15.20 8.87
C SER A 119 32.30 13.84 9.54
N ALA A 120 31.05 13.54 9.92
CA ALA A 120 30.68 12.24 10.46
C ALA A 120 30.79 11.13 9.41
N LEU A 121 30.31 11.36 8.18
CA LEU A 121 30.36 10.36 7.12
C LEU A 121 31.79 10.11 6.62
N GLU A 122 32.64 11.13 6.61
CA GLU A 122 34.08 11.01 6.32
C GLU A 122 34.80 10.21 7.40
N LEU A 123 34.54 10.52 8.68
CA LEU A 123 35.10 9.77 9.79
C LEU A 123 34.71 8.28 9.72
N LEU A 124 33.43 7.98 9.43
CA LEU A 124 32.92 6.61 9.32
C LEU A 124 33.41 5.88 8.04
N ALA A 125 33.94 6.61 7.07
CA ALA A 125 34.60 6.06 5.88
C ALA A 125 36.09 5.78 6.10
N ALA A 126 36.71 6.37 7.13
CA ALA A 126 38.11 6.19 7.47
C ALA A 126 38.34 5.02 8.44
N SER A 127 39.58 4.51 8.48
CA SER A 127 40.00 3.53 9.49
C SER A 127 40.01 4.17 10.90
N PRO A 128 39.60 3.47 11.96
CA PRO A 128 39.21 2.05 12.01
C PRO A 128 37.71 1.79 11.74
N TYR A 129 36.90 2.83 11.56
CA TYR A 129 35.44 2.69 11.41
C TYR A 129 35.03 2.06 10.08
N SER A 130 35.81 2.24 9.02
CA SER A 130 35.57 1.59 7.72
C SER A 130 35.57 0.05 7.82
N GLN A 131 36.31 -0.50 8.79
CA GLN A 131 36.43 -1.95 9.01
C GLN A 131 35.47 -2.46 10.08
N SER A 132 35.18 -1.65 11.11
CA SER A 132 34.37 -2.05 12.27
C SER A 132 32.88 -1.67 12.18
N ILE A 133 32.51 -0.70 11.33
CA ILE A 133 31.14 -0.26 11.13
C ILE A 133 30.53 -0.87 9.86
N GLU A 134 29.42 -1.57 10.00
CA GLU A 134 28.69 -2.15 8.86
C GLU A 134 27.78 -1.11 8.19
N LYS A 135 26.86 -0.51 8.94
CA LYS A 135 25.89 0.48 8.44
C LYS A 135 25.88 1.75 9.26
N VAL A 136 25.48 2.84 8.61
CA VAL A 136 25.27 4.15 9.22
C VAL A 136 23.78 4.49 9.18
N PHE A 137 23.21 4.82 10.34
CA PHE A 137 21.82 5.24 10.47
C PHE A 137 21.73 6.69 10.96
N ILE A 138 21.05 7.54 10.21
CA ILE A 138 20.68 8.88 10.66
C ILE A 138 19.35 8.79 11.40
N ILE A 139 19.33 9.22 12.67
CA ILE A 139 18.15 9.06 13.55
C ILE A 139 17.52 10.39 13.97
N GLY A 140 17.93 11.50 13.34
CA GLY A 140 17.34 12.83 13.51
C GLY A 140 18.28 13.86 14.14
N GLY A 141 17.80 15.04 14.53
CA GLY A 141 16.41 15.52 14.49
C GLY A 141 16.01 16.23 13.19
N GLY A 142 14.95 17.03 13.22
CA GLY A 142 14.35 17.65 12.02
C GLY A 142 15.33 18.44 11.15
N GLN A 143 16.27 19.18 11.75
CA GLN A 143 17.32 19.88 10.97
C GLN A 143 18.23 18.90 10.22
N ILE A 144 18.60 17.78 10.86
CA ILE A 144 19.43 16.75 10.25
C ILE A 144 18.68 16.07 9.11
N PHE A 145 17.41 15.71 9.32
CA PHE A 145 16.60 15.11 8.26
C PHE A 145 16.43 16.00 7.03
N ARG A 146 16.28 17.32 7.22
CA ARG A 146 16.24 18.27 6.08
C ARG A 146 17.50 18.23 5.22
N GLU A 147 18.67 18.04 5.85
CA GLU A 147 19.95 17.94 5.17
C GLU A 147 20.15 16.56 4.52
N THR A 148 19.69 15.49 5.19
CA THR A 148 20.07 14.12 4.82
C THR A 148 19.05 13.37 3.95
N LEU A 149 17.76 13.67 4.01
CA LEU A 149 16.72 12.82 3.41
C LEU A 149 16.86 12.71 1.89
N TYR A 150 17.05 13.86 1.21
CA TYR A 150 17.14 13.89 -0.26
C TYR A 150 18.58 13.74 -0.78
N ALA A 151 19.58 13.91 0.08
CA ALA A 151 20.99 13.82 -0.31
C ALA A 151 21.33 12.43 -0.90
N PRO A 152 22.19 12.35 -1.94
CA PRO A 152 22.46 11.11 -2.68
C PRO A 152 22.93 9.92 -1.82
N GLY A 153 23.54 10.19 -0.68
CA GLY A 153 24.02 9.18 0.27
C GLY A 153 22.92 8.42 1.02
N CYS A 154 21.67 8.90 1.03
CA CYS A 154 20.54 8.26 1.71
C CYS A 154 19.98 7.10 0.87
N GLU A 155 20.29 5.85 1.22
CA GLU A 155 19.89 4.67 0.45
C GLU A 155 18.48 4.15 0.81
N ALA A 156 18.05 4.34 2.06
CA ALA A 156 16.73 3.90 2.54
C ALA A 156 16.20 4.78 3.68
N ILE A 157 14.88 4.79 3.84
CA ILE A 157 14.15 5.45 4.92
C ILE A 157 13.27 4.40 5.59
N HIS A 158 13.58 4.08 6.85
CA HIS A 158 12.76 3.24 7.71
C HIS A 158 11.90 4.14 8.58
N ILE A 159 10.61 4.19 8.27
CA ILE A 159 9.66 5.09 8.91
C ILE A 159 8.55 4.30 9.61
N THR A 160 8.32 4.62 10.88
CA THR A 160 7.09 4.24 11.58
C THR A 160 6.03 5.29 11.27
N GLU A 161 5.08 4.95 10.41
CA GLU A 161 4.02 5.83 9.94
C GLU A 161 2.86 5.85 10.94
N ILE A 162 2.73 6.92 11.71
CA ILE A 162 1.69 7.11 12.72
C ILE A 162 0.43 7.70 12.08
N GLN A 163 -0.62 6.89 12.03
CA GLN A 163 -1.91 7.18 11.40
C GLN A 163 -2.87 7.87 12.40
N SER A 164 -2.36 8.81 13.18
CA SER A 164 -3.12 9.54 14.19
C SER A 164 -2.70 11.01 14.19
N SER A 165 -3.67 11.90 14.34
CA SER A 165 -3.39 13.34 14.45
C SER A 165 -2.84 13.63 15.84
N ILE A 166 -1.54 13.95 15.90
CA ILE A 166 -0.82 14.26 17.13
C ILE A 166 -0.10 15.59 16.89
N GLU A 167 -0.31 16.54 17.80
CA GLU A 167 0.32 17.86 17.70
C GLU A 167 1.85 17.75 17.81
N CYS A 168 2.55 18.35 16.86
CA CYS A 168 4.02 18.35 16.78
C CYS A 168 4.53 19.79 16.54
N ASP A 169 5.74 20.07 17.02
CA ASP A 169 6.49 21.32 16.74
C ASP A 169 7.75 21.09 15.90
N THR A 170 8.14 19.83 15.74
CA THR A 170 9.33 19.41 15.01
C THR A 170 8.91 18.43 13.92
N PHE A 171 9.38 18.66 12.69
CA PHE A 171 8.96 17.92 11.50
C PHE A 171 10.16 17.43 10.69
N MET A 172 9.99 16.35 9.95
CA MET A 172 10.90 15.91 8.88
C MET A 172 10.39 16.35 7.50
N SER A 173 11.27 16.34 6.49
CA SER A 173 10.83 16.54 5.10
C SER A 173 9.98 15.35 4.62
N PRO A 174 9.00 15.56 3.72
CA PRO A 174 8.16 14.49 3.20
C PRO A 174 8.97 13.47 2.38
N VAL A 175 8.55 12.20 2.38
CA VAL A 175 9.19 11.18 1.54
C VAL A 175 8.78 11.41 0.07
N ASP A 176 9.74 11.77 -0.78
CA ASP A 176 9.50 12.01 -2.21
C ASP A 176 9.39 10.67 -2.96
N SER A 177 8.20 10.37 -3.48
CA SER A 177 7.89 9.14 -4.20
C SER A 177 8.58 8.97 -5.57
N THR A 178 9.17 10.06 -6.09
CA THR A 178 9.99 10.03 -7.32
C THR A 178 11.42 9.56 -7.03
N ILE A 179 11.93 9.87 -5.84
CA ILE A 179 13.28 9.50 -5.38
C ILE A 179 13.25 8.16 -4.64
N PHE A 180 12.21 7.92 -3.85
CA PHE A 180 12.08 6.77 -2.97
C PHE A 180 10.83 5.96 -3.31
N ARG A 181 10.96 4.63 -3.38
CA ARG A 181 9.83 3.72 -3.56
C ARG A 181 9.63 2.87 -2.31
N PRO A 182 8.39 2.61 -1.90
CA PRO A 182 8.12 1.70 -0.79
C PRO A 182 8.64 0.30 -1.14
N TRP A 183 9.40 -0.29 -0.22
CA TRP A 183 9.98 -1.62 -0.32
C TRP A 183 9.30 -2.63 0.61
N TYR A 184 8.97 -2.20 1.83
CA TYR A 184 8.34 -3.01 2.85
C TYR A 184 7.31 -2.16 3.60
N SER A 185 6.18 -2.76 3.97
CA SER A 185 5.23 -2.20 4.91
C SER A 185 4.73 -3.34 5.81
N SER A 186 4.77 -3.14 7.13
CA SER A 186 4.10 -4.04 8.06
C SER A 186 2.59 -3.86 8.00
N PHE A 187 1.86 -4.83 8.55
CA PHE A 187 0.45 -4.61 8.90
C PHE A 187 0.35 -3.45 9.92
N PRO A 188 -0.72 -2.65 9.86
CA PRO A 188 -1.00 -1.66 10.88
C PRO A 188 -1.13 -2.32 12.24
N LYS A 189 -0.45 -1.75 13.23
CA LYS A 189 -0.52 -2.12 14.64
C LYS A 189 -1.28 -1.03 15.39
N VAL A 190 -1.90 -1.42 16.49
CA VAL A 190 -2.50 -0.48 17.44
C VAL A 190 -1.85 -0.71 18.79
N GLU A 191 -1.22 0.33 19.34
CA GLU A 191 -0.61 0.32 20.68
C GLU A 191 -0.94 1.66 21.33
N ASN A 192 -1.45 1.63 22.57
CA ASN A 192 -1.87 2.85 23.30
C ASN A 192 -2.83 3.75 22.50
N ASN A 193 -3.81 3.15 21.81
CA ASN A 193 -4.78 3.82 20.93
C ASN A 193 -4.18 4.57 19.73
N ILE A 194 -2.91 4.35 19.42
CA ILE A 194 -2.24 4.92 18.24
C ILE A 194 -2.09 3.82 17.20
N ARG A 195 -2.61 4.07 16.00
CA ARG A 195 -2.46 3.17 14.86
C ARG A 195 -1.20 3.55 14.07
N TYR A 196 -0.35 2.59 13.75
CA TYR A 196 0.88 2.84 12.98
C TYR A 196 1.35 1.62 12.19
N SER A 197 2.21 1.82 11.20
CA SER A 197 2.86 0.76 10.42
C SER A 197 4.36 1.01 10.29
N PHE A 198 5.16 -0.05 10.17
CA PHE A 198 6.57 0.05 9.84
C PHE A 198 6.75 -0.02 8.33
N THR A 199 7.18 1.08 7.73
CA THR A 199 7.38 1.20 6.29
C THR A 199 8.85 1.45 6.00
N THR A 200 9.38 0.81 4.97
CA THR A 200 10.73 1.08 4.45
C THR A 200 10.62 1.53 3.02
N TYR A 201 11.21 2.69 2.72
CA TYR A 201 11.37 3.19 1.38
C TYR A 201 12.83 3.04 0.96
N VAL A 202 13.08 2.65 -0.29
CA VAL A 202 14.43 2.54 -0.87
C VAL A 202 14.59 3.54 -1.99
N ARG A 203 15.79 4.13 -2.09
CA ARG A 203 16.10 5.07 -3.16
C ARG A 203 16.11 4.35 -4.52
N VAL A 204 15.43 4.92 -5.49
CA VAL A 204 15.47 4.50 -6.89
C VAL A 204 16.67 5.13 -7.56
N ARG A 205 17.42 4.33 -8.34
CA ARG A 205 18.44 4.82 -9.25
C ARG A 205 17.94 4.62 -10.67
N SER A 206 17.84 5.69 -11.44
CA SER A 206 17.62 5.61 -12.89
C SER A 206 18.96 5.31 -13.56
N SER A 207 19.01 4.27 -14.37
CA SER A 207 20.18 3.92 -15.20
C SER A 207 20.47 4.95 -16.32
N ALA A 208 19.60 5.94 -16.52
CA ALA A 208 19.60 6.80 -17.71
C ALA A 208 20.42 8.10 -17.61
N THR A 209 21.28 8.30 -16.59
CA THR A 209 21.95 9.61 -16.41
C THR A 209 23.44 9.58 -16.07
N GLU A 210 24.16 8.48 -16.33
CA GLU A 210 25.64 8.46 -16.27
C GLU A 210 26.31 8.08 -17.62
N SER A 211 25.57 7.98 -18.73
CA SER A 211 26.13 7.68 -20.07
C SER A 211 26.10 8.87 -21.03
N LEU A 212 26.53 10.05 -20.60
CA LEU A 212 26.79 11.21 -21.48
C LEU A 212 28.29 11.47 -21.58
N SER A 213 29.01 10.50 -22.14
CA SER A 213 30.31 10.73 -22.78
C SER A 213 30.74 9.49 -23.56
N GLN A 214 30.20 9.33 -24.78
CA GLN A 214 30.90 8.81 -25.97
C GLN A 214 29.92 8.69 -27.14
N ASN A 215 30.21 9.42 -28.21
CA ASN A 215 29.53 9.39 -29.51
C ASN A 215 29.65 8.01 -30.17
N THR A 216 28.54 7.52 -30.74
CA THR A 216 28.41 6.95 -32.12
C THR A 216 27.00 6.37 -32.31
N ASP A 217 26.27 6.79 -33.35
CA ASP A 217 25.05 6.13 -33.91
C ASP A 217 25.41 4.78 -34.60
N PRO A 218 24.48 3.90 -35.10
CA PRO A 218 23.00 3.69 -34.99
C PRO A 218 22.67 2.19 -34.62
N PRO A 219 21.53 1.50 -34.93
CA PRO A 219 20.21 1.86 -35.47
C PRO A 219 18.98 1.37 -34.65
N PHE A 220 17.80 1.78 -35.14
CA PHE A 220 16.43 1.43 -34.73
C PHE A 220 16.22 -0.03 -34.28
N ASP A 221 15.66 -0.20 -33.08
CA ASP A 221 14.86 -1.37 -32.75
C ASP A 221 13.69 -1.01 -31.83
N ASN A 222 12.50 -1.51 -32.19
CA ASN A 222 11.24 -1.28 -31.50
C ASN A 222 11.17 -2.20 -30.29
N ASN A 223 11.43 -1.67 -29.09
CA ASN A 223 11.01 -2.33 -27.86
C ASN A 223 10.48 -1.27 -26.90
N SER A 224 9.26 -1.48 -26.41
CA SER A 224 8.64 -0.63 -25.40
C SER A 224 9.53 -0.61 -24.16
N ASP A 225 10.15 0.54 -23.91
CA ASP A 225 11.05 0.77 -22.79
C ASP A 225 10.26 0.72 -21.47
N SER A 226 10.11 -0.50 -20.93
CA SER A 226 9.84 -0.68 -19.51
C SER A 226 11.04 -0.08 -18.78
N LEU A 227 10.86 1.06 -18.08
CA LEU A 227 11.89 1.62 -17.19
C LEU A 227 12.51 0.52 -16.32
N LYS A 228 13.67 0.00 -16.72
CA LYS A 228 14.41 -1.02 -15.98
C LYS A 228 15.08 -0.31 -14.82
N PHE A 229 14.40 -0.26 -13.68
CA PHE A 229 15.01 0.19 -12.44
C PHE A 229 16.07 -0.82 -12.00
N GLU A 230 17.31 -0.37 -11.86
CA GLU A 230 18.37 -1.20 -11.31
C GLU A 230 18.21 -1.26 -9.79
N VAL A 231 17.60 -2.33 -9.30
CA VAL A 231 17.41 -2.56 -7.87
C VAL A 231 18.70 -3.17 -7.31
N LYS A 232 19.48 -2.38 -6.56
CA LYS A 232 20.55 -2.95 -5.70
C LYS A 232 19.95 -4.06 -4.84
N ASN A 233 20.59 -5.23 -4.81
CA ASN A 233 20.12 -6.35 -4.00
C ASN A 233 20.34 -6.05 -2.50
N PHE A 234 19.30 -5.57 -1.81
CA PHE A 234 19.34 -5.24 -0.39
C PHE A 234 19.16 -6.51 0.45
N SER A 235 20.22 -7.29 0.61
CA SER A 235 20.22 -8.60 1.32
C SER A 235 19.75 -8.54 2.79
N PHE A 236 19.71 -7.36 3.40
CA PHE A 236 19.24 -7.15 4.77
C PHE A 236 17.73 -6.93 4.88
N LEU A 237 17.05 -6.62 3.77
CA LEU A 237 15.61 -6.48 3.76
C LEU A 237 14.99 -7.89 3.77
N PRO A 238 13.91 -8.14 4.53
CA PRO A 238 13.18 -9.38 4.41
C PRO A 238 12.85 -9.62 2.93
N LYS A 239 12.86 -10.90 2.50
CA LYS A 239 12.44 -11.31 1.13
C LYS A 239 11.24 -10.46 0.76
N MET A 240 11.32 -9.79 -0.40
CA MET A 240 10.36 -8.83 -0.91
C MET A 240 8.90 -9.33 -0.76
N ILE A 241 8.27 -9.08 0.39
CA ILE A 241 6.84 -9.33 0.59
C ILE A 241 6.17 -8.08 0.04
N PHE A 242 6.08 -8.01 -1.30
CA PHE A 242 5.08 -7.16 -1.93
C PHE A 242 3.72 -7.70 -1.48
N GLU A 243 3.16 -7.13 -0.43
CA GLU A 243 1.72 -6.95 -0.43
C GLU A 243 1.48 -5.55 -0.98
N ARG A 244 1.56 -5.44 -2.32
CA ARG A 244 0.98 -4.28 -3.02
C ARG A 244 -0.45 -4.14 -2.50
N HIS A 245 -0.89 -2.92 -2.22
CA HIS A 245 -2.25 -2.66 -1.76
C HIS A 245 -3.27 -3.42 -2.62
N GLU A 246 -4.22 -4.10 -2.00
CA GLU A 246 -5.11 -5.05 -2.69
C GLU A 246 -5.93 -4.38 -3.82
N GLU A 247 -6.15 -3.07 -3.73
CA GLU A 247 -6.78 -2.26 -4.80
C GLU A 247 -6.02 -2.29 -6.13
N TYR A 248 -4.70 -2.55 -6.14
CA TYR A 248 -3.98 -2.76 -7.40
C TYR A 248 -4.47 -3.98 -8.19
N MET A 249 -5.15 -4.93 -7.56
CA MET A 249 -5.80 -6.02 -8.29
C MET A 249 -6.93 -5.49 -9.17
N TYR A 250 -7.70 -4.53 -8.66
CA TYR A 250 -8.73 -3.83 -9.43
C TYR A 250 -8.10 -3.00 -10.54
N LEU A 251 -7.13 -2.13 -10.21
CA LEU A 251 -6.50 -1.23 -11.20
C LEU A 251 -5.79 -1.98 -12.32
N ARG A 252 -5.07 -3.07 -12.01
CA ARG A 252 -4.44 -3.91 -13.03
C ARG A 252 -5.46 -4.59 -13.92
N LEU A 253 -6.54 -5.11 -13.35
CA LEU A 253 -7.58 -5.73 -14.18
C LEU A 253 -8.22 -4.71 -15.13
N VAL A 254 -8.44 -3.47 -14.69
CA VAL A 254 -8.91 -2.39 -15.59
C VAL A 254 -7.89 -2.12 -16.69
N GLN A 255 -6.61 -1.98 -16.33
CA GLN A 255 -5.53 -1.78 -17.30
C GLN A 255 -5.47 -2.92 -18.32
N ASP A 256 -5.50 -4.16 -17.86
CA ASP A 256 -5.44 -5.37 -18.69
C ASP A 256 -6.62 -5.44 -19.67
N ILE A 257 -7.83 -5.05 -19.25
CA ILE A 257 -9.02 -5.01 -20.13
C ILE A 257 -8.87 -3.90 -21.17
N ILE A 258 -8.33 -2.74 -20.81
CA ILE A 258 -8.14 -1.63 -21.76
C ILE A 258 -7.07 -2.00 -22.80
N SER A 259 -5.97 -2.63 -22.37
CA SER A 259 -4.84 -2.94 -23.26
C SER A 259 -5.05 -4.18 -24.11
N GLU A 260 -5.72 -5.22 -23.59
CA GLU A 260 -5.81 -6.54 -24.22
C GLU A 260 -7.26 -7.04 -24.40
N GLY A 261 -8.26 -6.26 -23.98
CA GLY A 261 -9.66 -6.68 -24.03
C GLY A 261 -10.17 -6.85 -25.45
N SER A 262 -11.02 -7.86 -25.66
CA SER A 262 -11.71 -8.05 -26.93
C SER A 262 -12.89 -7.09 -27.03
N THR A 263 -12.97 -6.34 -28.12
CA THR A 263 -14.13 -5.51 -28.46
C THR A 263 -15.36 -6.39 -28.70
N ARG A 264 -16.49 -6.02 -28.10
CA ARG A 264 -17.78 -6.67 -28.30
C ARG A 264 -18.90 -5.65 -28.33
N ASP A 265 -19.87 -5.89 -29.19
CA ASP A 265 -21.16 -5.21 -29.10
C ASP A 265 -21.92 -5.69 -27.85
N ASP A 266 -22.81 -4.84 -27.34
CA ASP A 266 -23.64 -5.12 -26.19
C ASP A 266 -25.11 -4.78 -26.45
N ARG A 267 -25.99 -5.25 -25.56
CA ARG A 267 -27.44 -5.01 -25.65
C ARG A 267 -27.86 -3.54 -25.51
N THR A 268 -26.96 -2.66 -25.11
CA THR A 268 -27.19 -1.21 -24.93
C THR A 268 -26.79 -0.41 -26.18
N GLY A 269 -25.99 -1.00 -27.08
CA GLY A 269 -25.48 -0.34 -28.28
C GLY A 269 -24.24 0.52 -28.05
N THR A 270 -23.67 0.52 -26.84
CA THR A 270 -22.49 1.34 -26.49
C THR A 270 -21.18 0.68 -26.91
N GLY A 271 -21.12 -0.65 -26.82
CA GLY A 271 -19.91 -1.43 -27.05
C GLY A 271 -19.06 -1.56 -25.79
N THR A 272 -18.29 -2.66 -25.71
CA THR A 272 -17.46 -3.00 -24.54
C THR A 272 -16.09 -3.55 -24.94
N LEU A 273 -15.09 -3.32 -24.08
CA LEU A 273 -13.87 -4.12 -24.03
C LEU A 273 -14.02 -5.19 -22.95
N SER A 274 -13.69 -6.44 -23.27
CA SER A 274 -13.96 -7.56 -22.38
C SER A 274 -12.85 -8.60 -22.27
N LYS A 275 -12.76 -9.22 -21.11
CA LYS A 275 -11.88 -10.36 -20.81
C LYS A 275 -12.69 -11.38 -19.99
N PHE A 276 -12.51 -12.67 -20.26
CA PHE A 276 -13.27 -13.74 -19.62
C PHE A 276 -12.43 -14.44 -18.54
N GLY A 277 -13.07 -14.86 -17.44
CA GLY A 277 -12.42 -15.68 -16.41
C GLY A 277 -11.48 -14.93 -15.47
N CYS A 278 -11.73 -13.65 -15.20
CA CYS A 278 -10.90 -12.85 -14.30
C CYS A 278 -11.17 -13.17 -12.83
N GLN A 279 -10.12 -13.17 -12.00
CA GLN A 279 -10.24 -13.45 -10.56
C GLN A 279 -9.53 -12.38 -9.73
N THR A 280 -10.20 -11.93 -8.67
CA THR A 280 -9.59 -11.14 -7.60
C THR A 280 -9.84 -11.74 -6.23
N ARG A 281 -9.02 -11.38 -5.26
CA ARG A 281 -9.08 -11.86 -3.88
C ARG A 281 -8.76 -10.71 -2.95
N PHE A 282 -9.58 -10.52 -1.93
CA PHE A 282 -9.40 -9.47 -0.92
C PHE A 282 -9.37 -10.10 0.47
N ASN A 283 -8.48 -9.62 1.33
CA ASN A 283 -8.36 -10.15 2.68
C ASN A 283 -9.19 -9.32 3.67
N LEU A 284 -10.38 -9.83 3.95
CA LEU A 284 -11.34 -9.17 4.86
C LEU A 284 -10.90 -9.15 6.34
N ARG A 285 -9.85 -9.90 6.72
CA ARG A 285 -9.28 -9.80 8.07
C ARG A 285 -8.39 -8.56 8.25
N ARG A 286 -7.93 -7.94 7.16
CA ARG A 286 -6.98 -6.81 7.15
C ARG A 286 -7.66 -5.47 6.98
N SER A 287 -8.62 -5.42 6.07
CA SER A 287 -9.25 -4.21 5.60
C SER A 287 -10.57 -4.55 4.93
N PHE A 288 -11.44 -3.55 4.85
CA PHE A 288 -12.63 -3.63 4.02
C PHE A 288 -12.29 -3.13 2.60
N PRO A 289 -12.52 -3.91 1.53
CA PRO A 289 -12.08 -3.58 0.16
C PRO A 289 -13.00 -2.54 -0.49
N LEU A 290 -13.16 -1.39 0.16
CA LEU A 290 -13.80 -0.21 -0.42
C LEU A 290 -12.74 0.56 -1.22
N LEU A 291 -12.95 0.70 -2.53
CA LEU A 291 -12.01 1.41 -3.40
C LEU A 291 -11.76 2.84 -2.90
N THR A 292 -10.51 3.27 -2.99
CA THR A 292 -10.05 4.59 -2.55
C THR A 292 -9.69 5.51 -3.71
N THR A 293 -9.37 4.94 -4.87
CA THR A 293 -9.10 5.67 -6.12
C THR A 293 -10.32 6.39 -6.69
N LYS A 294 -11.51 6.06 -6.19
CA LYS A 294 -12.76 6.79 -6.44
C LYS A 294 -13.71 6.67 -5.26
N LYS A 295 -14.53 7.70 -5.04
CA LYS A 295 -15.57 7.64 -3.99
C LYS A 295 -16.64 6.62 -4.37
N VAL A 296 -16.82 5.60 -3.54
CA VAL A 296 -17.88 4.61 -3.68
C VAL A 296 -19.14 5.07 -2.94
N PHE A 297 -20.33 4.87 -3.53
CA PHE A 297 -21.60 5.19 -2.90
C PHE A 297 -21.96 4.16 -1.81
N TRP A 298 -21.25 4.22 -0.68
CA TRP A 298 -21.32 3.22 0.38
C TRP A 298 -22.73 3.03 0.97
N ARG A 299 -23.47 4.12 1.18
CA ARG A 299 -24.85 4.06 1.67
C ARG A 299 -25.75 3.23 0.74
N GLY A 300 -25.63 3.42 -0.58
CA GLY A 300 -26.38 2.63 -1.56
C GLY A 300 -26.06 1.14 -1.49
N VAL A 301 -24.78 0.78 -1.39
CA VAL A 301 -24.34 -0.62 -1.26
C VAL A 301 -24.94 -1.30 -0.02
N VAL A 302 -24.95 -0.61 1.12
CA VAL A 302 -25.49 -1.16 2.37
C VAL A 302 -27.01 -1.31 2.31
N GLU A 303 -27.73 -0.29 1.83
CA GLU A 303 -29.19 -0.33 1.72
C GLU A 303 -29.67 -1.40 0.74
N GLU A 304 -28.97 -1.56 -0.39
CA GLU A 304 -29.24 -2.63 -1.37
C GLU A 304 -29.00 -4.02 -0.77
N LEU A 305 -27.91 -4.22 -0.02
CA LEU A 305 -27.64 -5.49 0.64
C LEU A 305 -28.74 -5.84 1.65
N LEU A 306 -29.20 -4.85 2.45
CA LEU A 306 -30.31 -5.04 3.38
C LEU A 306 -31.62 -5.36 2.65
N TRP A 307 -31.86 -4.73 1.51
CA TRP A 307 -33.00 -5.01 0.63
C TRP A 307 -32.96 -6.44 0.05
N PHE A 308 -31.79 -6.94 -0.37
CA PHE A 308 -31.63 -8.34 -0.74
C PHE A 308 -31.88 -9.28 0.45
N ILE A 309 -31.32 -8.96 1.62
CA ILE A 309 -31.51 -9.77 2.83
C ILE A 309 -32.99 -9.84 3.21
N SER A 310 -33.76 -8.76 3.07
CA SER A 310 -35.18 -8.76 3.40
C SER A 310 -36.05 -9.56 2.41
N GLY A 311 -35.51 -9.98 1.27
CA GLY A 311 -36.27 -10.65 0.22
C GLY A 311 -37.14 -9.71 -0.62
N SER A 312 -36.94 -8.40 -0.51
CA SER A 312 -37.76 -7.42 -1.26
C SER A 312 -37.43 -7.47 -2.75
N THR A 313 -38.45 -7.18 -3.57
CA THR A 313 -38.37 -7.08 -5.03
C THR A 313 -38.86 -5.73 -5.56
N SER A 314 -39.22 -4.82 -4.65
CA SER A 314 -39.70 -3.48 -4.99
C SER A 314 -38.56 -2.47 -5.02
N ALA A 315 -38.30 -1.85 -6.17
CA ALA A 315 -37.38 -0.72 -6.29
C ALA A 315 -37.86 0.50 -5.47
N LYS A 316 -39.17 0.62 -5.22
CA LYS A 316 -39.77 1.74 -4.46
C LYS A 316 -39.21 1.84 -3.04
N ALA A 317 -38.97 0.69 -2.39
CA ALA A 317 -38.38 0.64 -1.05
C ALA A 317 -36.96 1.27 -0.98
N LEU A 318 -36.21 1.24 -2.09
CA LEU A 318 -34.92 1.91 -2.21
C LEU A 318 -35.08 3.40 -2.57
N GLN A 319 -36.02 3.72 -3.46
CA GLN A 319 -36.35 5.10 -3.85
C GLN A 319 -36.82 5.95 -2.67
N GLU A 320 -37.65 5.41 -1.79
CA GLU A 320 -38.09 6.07 -0.55
C GLU A 320 -36.93 6.47 0.36
N LYS A 321 -35.79 5.77 0.25
CA LYS A 321 -34.54 6.08 0.97
C LYS A 321 -33.58 6.98 0.16
N GLY A 322 -33.98 7.42 -1.02
CA GLY A 322 -33.16 8.20 -1.95
C GLY A 322 -32.08 7.37 -2.66
N ILE A 323 -32.32 6.07 -2.86
CA ILE A 323 -31.41 5.15 -3.56
C ILE A 323 -32.03 4.76 -4.91
N HIS A 324 -31.43 5.23 -6.00
CA HIS A 324 -31.99 5.19 -7.36
C HIS A 324 -31.31 4.18 -8.31
N ILE A 325 -30.53 3.25 -7.76
CA ILE A 325 -29.67 2.34 -8.56
C ILE A 325 -30.46 1.36 -9.44
N TRP A 326 -31.76 1.13 -9.14
CA TRP A 326 -32.64 0.21 -9.88
C TRP A 326 -33.67 0.93 -10.78
N ASP A 327 -33.73 2.26 -10.76
CA ASP A 327 -34.80 3.04 -11.43
C ASP A 327 -34.88 2.75 -12.92
N GLY A 328 -33.74 2.71 -13.61
CA GLY A 328 -33.70 2.42 -15.05
C GLY A 328 -34.30 1.05 -15.40
N ASN A 329 -34.01 0.02 -14.60
CA ASN A 329 -34.51 -1.35 -14.80
C ASN A 329 -35.93 -1.56 -14.27
N ALA A 330 -36.43 -0.66 -13.43
CA ALA A 330 -37.75 -0.74 -12.84
C ALA A 330 -38.80 0.12 -13.56
N SER A 331 -38.37 1.00 -14.46
CA SER A 331 -39.22 1.91 -15.22
C SER A 331 -40.24 1.18 -16.09
N ARG A 332 -41.41 1.80 -16.27
CA ARG A 332 -42.46 1.28 -17.17
C ARG A 332 -41.93 0.95 -18.57
N GLU A 333 -41.19 1.89 -19.16
CA GLU A 333 -40.60 1.75 -20.50
C GLU A 333 -39.68 0.52 -20.60
N TYR A 334 -38.80 0.34 -19.61
CA TYR A 334 -37.88 -0.78 -19.60
C TYR A 334 -38.62 -2.12 -19.48
N LEU A 335 -39.58 -2.23 -18.55
CA LEU A 335 -40.36 -3.44 -18.31
C LEU A 335 -41.16 -3.84 -19.56
N ASP A 336 -41.79 -2.88 -20.23
CA ASP A 336 -42.52 -3.13 -21.49
C ASP A 336 -41.58 -3.63 -22.59
N ARG A 337 -40.41 -3.00 -22.72
CA ARG A 337 -39.40 -3.38 -23.71
C ARG A 337 -38.90 -4.82 -23.55
N ILE A 338 -38.87 -5.35 -22.33
CA ILE A 338 -38.48 -6.74 -22.06
C ILE A 338 -39.66 -7.71 -21.99
N GLY A 339 -40.87 -7.26 -22.32
CA GLY A 339 -42.08 -8.09 -22.39
C GLY A 339 -42.79 -8.33 -21.06
N LEU A 340 -42.49 -7.54 -20.03
CA LEU A 340 -43.14 -7.59 -18.72
C LEU A 340 -44.24 -6.51 -18.62
N THR A 341 -45.18 -6.50 -19.57
CA THR A 341 -46.20 -5.43 -19.71
C THR A 341 -47.15 -5.36 -18.51
N GLU A 342 -47.51 -6.50 -17.93
CA GLU A 342 -48.42 -6.58 -16.77
C GLU A 342 -47.73 -6.35 -15.42
N ARG A 343 -46.40 -6.18 -15.41
CA ARG A 343 -45.60 -5.97 -14.20
C ARG A 343 -45.76 -4.54 -13.72
N GLU A 344 -46.12 -4.28 -12.47
CA GLU A 344 -46.20 -2.90 -11.95
C GLU A 344 -44.84 -2.19 -12.04
N GLU A 345 -44.83 -0.90 -12.36
CA GLU A 345 -43.61 -0.09 -12.30
C GLU A 345 -43.00 -0.13 -10.89
N GLY A 346 -41.69 -0.39 -10.80
CA GLY A 346 -41.02 -0.66 -9.53
C GLY A 346 -40.90 -2.14 -9.16
N ASP A 347 -41.68 -3.05 -9.75
CA ASP A 347 -41.60 -4.49 -9.47
C ASP A 347 -40.51 -5.16 -10.35
N LEU A 348 -39.40 -5.52 -9.72
CA LEU A 348 -38.25 -6.12 -10.41
C LEU A 348 -38.42 -7.62 -10.71
N GLY A 349 -39.52 -8.23 -10.26
CA GLY A 349 -39.73 -9.67 -10.35
C GLY A 349 -38.95 -10.46 -9.29
N PRO A 350 -38.82 -11.79 -9.43
CA PRO A 350 -38.19 -12.66 -8.43
C PRO A 350 -36.65 -12.58 -8.47
N VAL A 351 -36.09 -11.37 -8.33
CA VAL A 351 -34.64 -11.09 -8.37
C VAL A 351 -33.95 -11.40 -7.04
N TYR A 352 -32.63 -11.56 -7.07
CA TYR A 352 -31.69 -11.65 -5.94
C TYR A 352 -32.29 -12.05 -4.58
N GLY A 353 -32.77 -11.07 -3.79
CA GLY A 353 -33.30 -11.29 -2.45
C GLY A 353 -34.45 -12.29 -2.40
N PHE A 354 -35.36 -12.24 -3.38
CA PHE A 354 -36.42 -13.23 -3.50
C PHE A 354 -35.84 -14.64 -3.64
N GLN A 355 -34.84 -14.82 -4.50
CA GLN A 355 -34.18 -16.12 -4.65
C GLN A 355 -33.43 -16.52 -3.37
N TRP A 356 -32.86 -15.57 -2.62
CA TRP A 356 -32.15 -15.86 -1.37
C TRP A 356 -33.08 -16.34 -0.25
N ARG A 357 -34.30 -15.80 -0.17
CA ARG A 357 -35.23 -16.06 0.93
C ARG A 357 -36.38 -17.01 0.56
N HIS A 358 -36.69 -17.13 -0.73
CA HIS A 358 -37.88 -17.80 -1.27
C HIS A 358 -37.57 -18.63 -2.53
N PHE A 359 -36.40 -19.27 -2.61
CA PHE A 359 -35.97 -20.00 -3.80
C PHE A 359 -37.02 -21.04 -4.23
N GLY A 360 -37.47 -20.98 -5.49
CA GLY A 360 -38.48 -21.88 -6.04
C GLY A 360 -39.93 -21.59 -5.66
N ALA A 361 -40.20 -20.52 -4.89
CA ALA A 361 -41.57 -20.04 -4.68
C ALA A 361 -42.14 -19.44 -5.98
N LYS A 362 -43.44 -19.61 -6.20
CA LYS A 362 -44.12 -19.03 -7.36
C LYS A 362 -44.28 -17.52 -7.15
N TYR A 363 -43.59 -16.73 -7.97
CA TYR A 363 -43.73 -15.28 -7.92
C TYR A 363 -45.12 -14.82 -8.39
N VAL A 364 -45.69 -13.86 -7.66
CA VAL A 364 -46.96 -13.19 -7.98
C VAL A 364 -46.67 -11.72 -8.30
N ASN A 365 -46.34 -10.92 -7.29
CA ASN A 365 -45.95 -9.51 -7.40
C ASN A 365 -45.11 -9.07 -6.19
N MET A 366 -44.62 -7.83 -6.21
CA MET A 366 -43.78 -7.26 -5.14
C MET A 366 -44.50 -6.98 -3.80
N HIS A 367 -45.83 -7.06 -3.76
CA HIS A 367 -46.64 -6.78 -2.56
C HIS A 367 -47.05 -8.04 -1.80
N THR A 368 -46.82 -9.22 -2.39
CA THR A 368 -47.23 -10.50 -1.82
C THR A 368 -46.32 -10.89 -0.66
N ASP A 369 -46.90 -11.38 0.43
CA ASP A 369 -46.13 -11.99 1.51
C ASP A 369 -45.69 -13.42 1.13
N TYR A 370 -44.39 -13.60 0.96
CA TYR A 370 -43.78 -14.89 0.63
C TYR A 370 -43.24 -15.63 1.85
N SER A 371 -43.55 -15.18 3.07
CA SER A 371 -43.12 -15.83 4.30
C SER A 371 -43.45 -17.33 4.32
N GLY A 372 -42.44 -18.16 4.57
CA GLY A 372 -42.57 -19.62 4.57
C GLY A 372 -42.72 -20.28 3.19
N GLN A 373 -42.68 -19.51 2.10
CA GLN A 373 -42.73 -20.04 0.74
C GLN A 373 -41.32 -20.24 0.18
N GLY A 374 -41.15 -21.32 -0.60
CA GLY A 374 -39.87 -21.68 -1.21
C GLY A 374 -38.84 -22.15 -0.18
N PHE A 375 -37.57 -22.08 -0.56
CA PHE A 375 -36.44 -22.43 0.29
C PHE A 375 -35.63 -21.19 0.70
N ASP A 376 -35.53 -20.93 2.00
CA ASP A 376 -34.73 -19.83 2.56
C ASP A 376 -33.25 -20.24 2.63
N GLN A 377 -32.55 -20.03 1.51
CA GLN A 377 -31.13 -20.33 1.38
C GLN A 377 -30.27 -19.55 2.37
N LEU A 378 -30.61 -18.29 2.65
CA LEU A 378 -29.84 -17.46 3.58
C LEU A 378 -29.90 -18.02 5.00
N LEU A 379 -31.09 -18.43 5.44
CA LEU A 379 -31.26 -19.06 6.75
C LEU A 379 -30.52 -20.40 6.83
N ASP A 380 -30.61 -21.25 5.81
CA ASP A 380 -29.88 -22.53 5.73
C ASP A 380 -28.36 -22.31 5.79
N VAL A 381 -27.83 -21.34 5.04
CA VAL A 381 -26.41 -20.95 5.07
C VAL A 381 -25.99 -20.51 6.47
N ILE A 382 -26.75 -19.63 7.13
CA ILE A 382 -26.45 -19.17 8.49
C ILE A 382 -26.44 -20.35 9.47
N ASN A 383 -27.43 -21.25 9.38
CA ASN A 383 -27.52 -22.43 10.22
C ASN A 383 -26.33 -23.36 10.03
N LYS A 384 -25.93 -23.63 8.79
CA LYS A 384 -24.73 -24.45 8.49
C LYS A 384 -23.45 -23.80 8.98
N ILE A 385 -23.26 -22.50 8.80
CA ILE A 385 -22.07 -21.80 9.32
C ILE A 385 -21.96 -21.95 10.84
N LYS A 386 -23.08 -21.89 11.56
CA LYS A 386 -23.11 -21.99 13.03
C LYS A 386 -22.94 -23.41 13.54
N HIS A 387 -23.53 -24.39 12.87
CA HIS A 387 -23.70 -25.74 13.41
C HIS A 387 -22.92 -26.83 12.66
N ASN A 388 -22.52 -26.58 11.41
CA ASN A 388 -21.76 -27.51 10.58
C ASN A 388 -20.80 -26.75 9.64
N PRO A 389 -19.79 -26.02 10.18
CA PRO A 389 -18.96 -25.11 9.40
C PRO A 389 -18.06 -25.78 8.34
N ASP A 390 -17.82 -27.08 8.48
CA ASP A 390 -17.05 -27.89 7.51
C ASP A 390 -17.91 -28.44 6.37
N ASP A 391 -19.22 -28.13 6.36
CA ASP A 391 -20.11 -28.49 5.26
C ASP A 391 -19.61 -27.85 3.95
N ARG A 392 -19.44 -28.67 2.92
CA ARG A 392 -18.98 -28.23 1.60
C ARG A 392 -20.12 -27.66 0.73
N ARG A 393 -21.35 -27.62 1.25
CA ARG A 393 -22.59 -27.21 0.58
C ARG A 393 -23.21 -25.96 1.22
N ILE A 394 -22.38 -25.08 1.79
CA ILE A 394 -22.78 -23.76 2.27
C ILE A 394 -22.80 -22.82 1.06
N ILE A 395 -23.93 -22.81 0.36
CA ILE A 395 -24.09 -22.19 -0.96
C ILE A 395 -25.34 -21.31 -0.95
N LEU A 396 -25.23 -20.16 -1.62
CA LEU A 396 -26.32 -19.23 -1.90
C LEU A 396 -26.36 -18.96 -3.42
N SER A 397 -27.49 -19.21 -4.07
CA SER A 397 -27.68 -18.98 -5.51
C SER A 397 -28.83 -18.02 -5.78
N ALA A 398 -28.60 -17.03 -6.64
CA ALA A 398 -29.65 -16.20 -7.23
C ALA A 398 -30.08 -16.72 -8.62
N TRP A 399 -29.37 -17.70 -9.20
CA TRP A 399 -29.65 -18.18 -10.55
C TRP A 399 -30.70 -19.29 -10.55
N ASN A 400 -31.93 -18.93 -10.89
CA ASN A 400 -33.04 -19.86 -11.08
C ASN A 400 -33.50 -19.84 -12.55
N PRO A 401 -33.13 -20.84 -13.38
CA PRO A 401 -33.50 -20.91 -14.79
C PRO A 401 -35.01 -20.80 -15.07
N ALA A 402 -35.86 -21.30 -14.16
CA ALA A 402 -37.31 -21.25 -14.33
C ALA A 402 -37.86 -19.82 -14.21
N ASP A 403 -37.20 -18.97 -13.43
CA ASP A 403 -37.66 -17.62 -13.11
C ASP A 403 -36.97 -16.53 -13.93
N LEU A 404 -35.91 -16.84 -14.70
CA LEU A 404 -35.11 -15.83 -15.41
C LEU A 404 -35.97 -14.90 -16.31
N LYS A 405 -37.00 -15.44 -16.96
CA LYS A 405 -37.91 -14.67 -17.82
C LYS A 405 -38.88 -13.77 -17.05
N LEU A 406 -38.99 -13.95 -15.74
CA LEU A 406 -39.85 -13.15 -14.86
C LEU A 406 -39.09 -11.97 -14.22
N MET A 407 -37.76 -11.98 -14.29
CA MET A 407 -36.89 -10.97 -13.70
C MET A 407 -36.71 -9.77 -14.63
N ALA A 408 -36.72 -8.56 -14.08
CA ALA A 408 -36.40 -7.35 -14.84
C ALA A 408 -34.95 -7.38 -15.38
N LEU A 409 -34.04 -7.98 -14.61
CA LEU A 409 -32.67 -8.23 -15.04
C LEU A 409 -32.18 -9.56 -14.46
N PRO A 410 -31.64 -10.48 -15.27
CA PRO A 410 -30.98 -11.68 -14.77
C PRO A 410 -29.88 -11.35 -13.76
N PRO A 411 -29.63 -12.21 -12.76
CA PRO A 411 -28.74 -11.84 -11.67
C PRO A 411 -27.27 -11.84 -12.12
N CYS A 412 -26.59 -10.69 -11.97
CA CYS A 412 -25.18 -10.54 -12.30
C CYS A 412 -24.29 -11.29 -11.29
N HIS A 413 -24.57 -11.17 -9.99
CA HIS A 413 -23.90 -11.96 -8.96
C HIS A 413 -24.72 -13.20 -8.60
N MET A 414 -24.45 -14.27 -9.34
CA MET A 414 -25.29 -15.47 -9.39
C MET A 414 -25.13 -16.41 -8.21
N PHE A 415 -23.93 -16.47 -7.62
CA PHE A 415 -23.57 -17.56 -6.71
C PHE A 415 -22.54 -17.11 -5.68
N ALA A 416 -22.71 -17.55 -4.44
CA ALA A 416 -21.72 -17.44 -3.39
C ALA A 416 -21.58 -18.76 -2.63
N GLN A 417 -20.34 -19.10 -2.25
CA GLN A 417 -20.03 -20.27 -1.44
C GLN A 417 -19.10 -19.89 -0.30
N GLN A 418 -19.46 -20.30 0.91
CA GLN A 418 -18.57 -20.26 2.07
C GLN A 418 -17.80 -21.58 2.16
N MET A 419 -16.49 -21.51 2.34
CA MET A 419 -15.64 -22.68 2.56
C MET A 419 -14.60 -22.37 3.65
N GLY A 420 -14.86 -22.84 4.86
CA GLY A 420 -14.05 -22.51 6.05
C GLY A 420 -13.95 -20.99 6.24
N ASN A 421 -12.72 -20.45 6.13
CA ASN A 421 -12.43 -19.01 6.29
C ASN A 421 -12.57 -18.19 4.99
N TYR A 422 -13.04 -18.79 3.90
CA TYR A 422 -13.13 -18.14 2.59
C TYR A 422 -14.58 -17.98 2.15
N LEU A 423 -14.89 -16.81 1.58
CA LEU A 423 -16.12 -16.57 0.83
C LEU A 423 -15.74 -16.41 -0.65
N VAL A 424 -16.30 -17.25 -1.51
CA VAL A 424 -16.13 -17.17 -2.97
C VAL A 424 -17.43 -16.68 -3.59
N LYS A 425 -17.34 -15.64 -4.43
CA LYS A 425 -18.48 -15.08 -5.15
C LYS A 425 -18.24 -15.21 -6.65
N CYS A 426 -19.20 -15.76 -7.37
CA CYS A 426 -19.20 -15.81 -8.83
C CYS A 426 -20.05 -14.66 -9.39
N ILE A 427 -19.51 -13.97 -10.37
CA ILE A 427 -20.11 -12.81 -11.01
C ILE A 427 -20.12 -13.08 -12.52
N ASN A 428 -21.31 -13.08 -13.11
CA ASN A 428 -21.59 -13.32 -14.52
C ASN A 428 -21.99 -12.04 -15.24
N ASP A 429 -21.26 -10.96 -14.99
CA ASP A 429 -21.44 -9.74 -15.76
C ASP A 429 -20.15 -8.93 -15.82
N LEU A 430 -19.86 -8.43 -17.03
CA LEU A 430 -18.93 -7.34 -17.25
C LEU A 430 -19.38 -6.09 -16.48
N LEU A 431 -20.69 -5.88 -16.30
CA LEU A 431 -21.25 -4.70 -15.65
C LEU A 431 -21.03 -4.59 -14.14
N THR A 432 -20.86 -5.68 -13.41
CA THR A 432 -20.48 -5.60 -11.98
C THR A 432 -19.01 -5.22 -11.80
N TRP A 433 -18.16 -5.48 -12.81
CA TRP A 433 -16.85 -4.83 -12.95
C TRP A 433 -17.01 -3.42 -13.54
N ALA A 434 -18.01 -3.17 -14.37
CA ALA A 434 -18.32 -1.84 -14.90
C ALA A 434 -18.98 -0.89 -13.90
N LEU A 435 -19.61 -1.27 -12.78
CA LEU A 435 -19.91 -0.26 -11.74
C LEU A 435 -18.61 0.33 -11.15
N ALA A 436 -17.49 -0.39 -11.34
CA ALA A 436 -16.17 0.16 -11.16
C ALA A 436 -15.68 1.01 -12.38
N CYS A 437 -15.99 0.65 -13.63
CA CYS A 437 -15.51 1.35 -14.85
C CYS A 437 -16.46 2.38 -15.53
N HIS A 438 -17.78 2.26 -15.45
CA HIS A 438 -18.80 3.13 -16.05
C HIS A 438 -18.90 4.51 -15.37
N LEU A 439 -18.18 4.72 -14.27
CA LEU A 439 -17.96 6.05 -13.69
C LEU A 439 -16.83 6.84 -14.38
N ILE A 440 -16.18 6.28 -15.40
CA ILE A 440 -15.12 6.97 -16.18
C ILE A 440 -15.71 7.71 -17.41
N LEU A 441 -16.98 7.51 -17.75
CA LEU A 441 -17.60 8.14 -18.91
C LEU A 441 -19.03 8.64 -18.62
N HIS A 442 -19.18 9.62 -17.73
CA HIS A 442 -20.28 10.59 -17.83
C HIS A 442 -19.88 11.89 -17.12
N PRO A 443 -19.86 13.05 -17.81
CA PRO A 443 -19.90 14.33 -17.14
C PRO A 443 -21.29 14.48 -16.50
N MET A 444 -21.35 14.73 -15.20
CA MET A 444 -22.61 15.16 -14.58
C MET A 444 -22.99 16.53 -15.17
N PRO A 445 -24.22 16.73 -15.67
CA PRO A 445 -24.70 18.06 -15.96
C PRO A 445 -24.89 18.84 -14.64
N SER A 446 -24.69 20.15 -14.77
CA SER A 446 -24.73 21.20 -13.73
C SER A 446 -25.93 21.14 -12.80
#